data_AF-A0A3M2HJQ0-F1
#
_entry.id   AF-A0A3M2HJQ0-F1
#
_cell.length_a   1.000
_cell.length_b   1.000
_cell.length_c   1.000
_cell.angle_alpha   90.00
_cell.angle_beta   90.00
_cell.angle_gamma   90.00
#
_symmetry.space_group_name_H-M   'P 1'
#
loop_
_entity.id
_entity.type
_entity.pdbx_description
1 polymer ?
#
loop_
_entity_poly.entity_id
_entity_poly.type
_entity_poly.pdbx_seq_one_letter_code
_entity_poly.pdbx_strand_id
1 'polypeptide(L)'
;MKIIDNLFRRKEPKEPWPLRFDSYSFDARCHNTLRCSIIFDRTQFALTRELNGPSGEPHRPDWKEHWNAGFGSTEEFETRGFPSPVDIKWTALDGIERETEIDLETVFPGHEILHNVPRESVDEYWATHMKHHAWIYLEINDRTINIYIEARVPTNIIEDPIECPDKIISHYDMLLAWTKTY
;
A
#
# COMPACT_ATOMS: atom_id res chain seq x y z
N MET A 1 -42.15 24.79 22.71
CA MET A 1 -40.96 25.66 22.66
C MET A 1 -39.77 24.79 22.27
N LYS A 2 -39.37 24.82 20.99
CA LYS A 2 -38.20 24.12 20.43
C LYS A 2 -37.00 25.07 20.52
N ILE A 3 -35.96 24.76 21.28
CA ILE A 3 -34.65 25.44 21.19
C ILE A 3 -33.55 24.40 21.51
N ILE A 4 -32.91 23.93 20.42
CA ILE A 4 -31.52 23.43 20.24
C ILE A 4 -30.92 22.44 21.24
N ASP A 5 -30.81 21.16 20.85
CA ASP A 5 -29.83 20.24 21.44
C ASP A 5 -29.26 19.21 20.44
N ASN A 6 -29.29 19.49 19.14
CA ASN A 6 -28.92 18.47 18.15
C ASN A 6 -28.16 18.96 16.90
N LEU A 7 -27.39 20.05 16.98
CA LEU A 7 -26.50 20.47 15.89
C LEU A 7 -25.01 20.14 16.10
N PHE A 8 -24.62 19.67 17.31
CA PHE A 8 -23.22 19.37 17.63
C PHE A 8 -23.03 18.05 18.37
N ARG A 9 -23.88 17.04 18.14
CA ARG A 9 -23.43 15.67 18.40
C ARG A 9 -22.27 15.42 17.45
N ARG A 10 -21.04 15.67 17.92
CA ARG A 10 -19.83 15.06 17.36
C ARG A 10 -20.21 13.59 17.18
N LYS A 11 -20.15 13.08 15.94
CA LYS A 11 -20.22 11.64 15.71
C LYS A 11 -19.28 11.03 16.74
N GLU A 12 -19.75 10.05 17.51
CA GLU A 12 -18.86 9.36 18.41
C GLU A 12 -17.63 8.92 17.61
N PRO A 13 -16.41 9.19 18.10
CA PRO A 13 -15.20 8.82 17.39
C PRO A 13 -15.31 7.34 17.06
N LYS A 14 -15.25 7.00 15.76
CA LYS A 14 -15.11 5.60 15.36
C LYS A 14 -13.87 5.09 16.06
N GLU A 15 -13.96 3.95 16.76
CA GLU A 15 -12.76 3.29 17.27
C GLU A 15 -11.84 3.05 16.07
N PRO A 16 -10.68 3.73 15.98
CA PRO A 16 -9.90 3.79 14.75
C PRO A 16 -9.04 2.53 14.55
N TRP A 17 -9.25 1.51 15.39
CA TRP A 17 -8.40 0.33 15.47
C TRP A 17 -9.13 -0.92 14.94
N PRO A 18 -8.45 -1.75 14.11
CA PRO A 18 -7.15 -1.49 13.48
C PRO A 18 -7.20 -0.29 12.53
N LEU A 19 -6.06 0.38 12.32
CA LEU A 19 -5.96 1.47 11.34
C LEU A 19 -6.27 0.91 9.94
N ARG A 20 -7.09 1.63 9.18
CA ARG A 20 -7.50 1.23 7.83
C ARG A 20 -7.23 2.34 6.83
N PHE A 21 -6.92 1.97 5.59
CA PHE A 21 -6.77 2.92 4.50
C PHE A 21 -8.08 3.12 3.73
N ASP A 22 -8.34 4.37 3.35
CA ASP A 22 -9.52 4.79 2.59
C ASP A 22 -9.19 5.00 1.10
N SER A 23 -7.90 4.94 0.76
CA SER A 23 -7.40 5.10 -0.60
C SER A 23 -6.06 4.42 -0.71
N TYR A 24 -5.66 4.08 -1.93
CA TYR A 24 -4.36 3.47 -2.19
C TYR A 24 -3.68 4.05 -3.44
N SER A 25 -2.38 3.87 -3.51
CA SER A 25 -1.62 3.90 -4.76
C SER A 25 -0.98 2.54 -4.98
N PHE A 26 -0.92 2.07 -6.22
CA PHE A 26 -0.34 0.79 -6.58
C PHE A 26 0.81 0.99 -7.59
N ASP A 27 1.84 0.17 -7.48
CA ASP A 27 2.83 -0.05 -8.53
C ASP A 27 3.42 -1.47 -8.42
N ALA A 28 3.98 -1.95 -9.52
CA ALA A 28 4.56 -3.27 -9.56
C ALA A 28 5.87 -3.30 -10.34
N ARG A 29 6.80 -4.17 -9.93
CA ARG A 29 8.10 -4.35 -10.58
C ARG A 29 8.45 -5.81 -10.72
N CYS A 30 9.12 -6.13 -11.81
CA CYS A 30 9.70 -7.44 -12.05
C CYS A 30 11.22 -7.36 -11.96
N HIS A 31 11.81 -8.34 -11.31
CA HIS A 31 13.24 -8.54 -11.16
C HIS A 31 13.56 -10.00 -11.40
N ASN A 32 14.72 -10.28 -11.98
CA ASN A 32 15.19 -11.65 -12.18
C ASN A 32 14.16 -12.53 -12.90
N THR A 33 13.46 -11.98 -13.88
CA THR A 33 12.53 -12.72 -14.74
C THR A 33 13.01 -12.68 -16.18
N LEU A 34 12.69 -13.73 -16.95
CA LEU A 34 12.93 -13.78 -18.38
C LEU A 34 11.82 -13.09 -19.18
N ARG A 35 10.60 -13.07 -18.65
CA ARG A 35 9.43 -12.33 -19.12
C ARG A 35 8.50 -12.02 -17.96
N CYS A 36 7.74 -10.94 -18.05
CA CYS A 36 6.82 -10.53 -17.00
C CYS A 36 5.64 -9.72 -17.56
N SER A 37 4.46 -9.96 -17.02
CA SER A 37 3.24 -9.18 -17.23
C SER A 37 2.47 -9.13 -15.92
N ILE A 38 2.13 -7.93 -15.47
CA ILE A 38 1.37 -7.67 -14.25
C ILE A 38 0.24 -6.72 -14.64
N ILE A 39 -1.00 -7.19 -14.58
CA ILE A 39 -2.17 -6.41 -14.96
C ILE A 39 -3.06 -6.22 -13.73
N PHE A 40 -3.43 -4.97 -13.47
CA PHE A 40 -4.37 -4.60 -12.41
C PHE A 40 -5.25 -3.45 -12.90
N ASP A 41 -6.56 -3.57 -12.74
CA ASP A 41 -7.58 -2.67 -13.33
C ASP A 41 -7.26 -2.33 -14.80
N ARG A 42 -7.05 -3.38 -15.61
CA ARG A 42 -6.75 -3.29 -17.05
C ARG A 42 -5.48 -2.50 -17.40
N THR A 43 -4.65 -2.18 -16.41
CA THR A 43 -3.39 -1.45 -16.58
C THR A 43 -2.21 -2.42 -16.49
N GLN A 44 -1.30 -2.37 -17.46
CA GLN A 44 -0.06 -3.15 -17.46
C GLN A 44 1.03 -2.40 -16.69
N PHE A 45 1.66 -3.06 -15.72
CA PHE A 45 2.71 -2.48 -14.87
C PHE A 45 4.13 -2.93 -15.24
N ALA A 46 4.29 -4.03 -15.96
CA ALA A 46 5.60 -4.40 -16.49
C ALA A 46 6.02 -3.45 -17.62
N LEU A 47 7.32 -3.15 -17.73
CA LEU A 47 7.84 -2.34 -18.83
C LEU A 47 7.66 -3.10 -20.15
N THR A 48 7.47 -2.38 -21.27
CA THR A 48 7.31 -3.01 -22.60
C THR A 48 8.45 -3.98 -22.95
N ARG A 49 9.69 -3.68 -22.51
CA ARG A 49 10.86 -4.55 -22.70
C ARG A 49 10.76 -5.89 -21.94
N GLU A 50 10.01 -5.91 -20.84
CA GLU A 50 9.88 -7.03 -19.90
C GLU A 50 8.78 -8.01 -20.34
N LEU A 51 7.84 -7.56 -21.17
CA LEU A 51 6.79 -8.43 -21.73
C LEU A 51 7.37 -9.58 -22.55
N ASN A 52 8.48 -9.33 -23.25
CA ASN A 52 9.11 -10.30 -24.17
C ASN A 52 10.61 -10.50 -23.91
N GLY A 53 11.16 -9.89 -22.87
CA GLY A 53 12.58 -9.91 -22.56
C GLY A 53 12.84 -9.83 -21.05
N PRO A 54 14.11 -10.02 -20.65
CA PRO A 54 14.44 -10.13 -19.23
C PRO A 54 14.30 -8.79 -18.51
N SER A 55 13.81 -8.83 -17.27
CA SER A 55 13.74 -7.66 -16.39
C SER A 55 15.11 -7.23 -15.88
N GLY A 56 15.98 -8.21 -15.61
CA GLY A 56 17.30 -8.00 -15.00
C GLY A 56 17.24 -7.93 -13.49
N GLU A 57 18.40 -7.78 -12.86
CA GLU A 57 18.49 -7.57 -11.41
C GLU A 57 17.93 -6.19 -11.01
N PRO A 58 17.51 -6.00 -9.75
CA PRO A 58 17.23 -4.66 -9.24
C PRO A 58 18.41 -3.72 -9.48
N HIS A 59 18.15 -2.52 -10.00
CA HIS A 59 19.20 -1.60 -10.45
C HIS A 59 20.18 -1.18 -9.34
N ARG A 60 19.76 -1.23 -8.07
CA ARG A 60 20.58 -0.94 -6.88
C ARG A 60 20.10 -1.75 -5.66
N PRO A 61 20.93 -1.96 -4.63
CA PRO A 61 20.51 -2.65 -3.40
C PRO A 61 19.37 -1.94 -2.65
N ASP A 62 19.33 -0.61 -2.69
CA ASP A 62 18.37 0.29 -2.03
C ASP A 62 17.19 0.69 -2.94
N TRP A 63 16.91 -0.10 -3.97
CA TRP A 63 15.90 0.23 -4.98
C TRP A 63 14.49 0.48 -4.40
N LYS A 64 14.18 -0.12 -3.24
CA LYS A 64 12.91 0.06 -2.53
C LYS A 64 12.73 1.47 -1.98
N GLU A 65 13.81 2.13 -1.55
CA GLU A 65 13.78 3.53 -1.08
C GLU A 65 13.41 4.52 -2.19
N HIS A 66 13.50 4.07 -3.44
CA HIS A 66 13.23 4.85 -4.64
C HIS A 66 11.98 4.33 -5.39
N TRP A 67 11.14 3.54 -4.73
CA TRP A 67 9.93 2.98 -5.32
C TRP A 67 8.72 3.86 -5.01
N ASN A 68 8.18 4.50 -6.03
CA ASN A 68 6.98 5.32 -5.93
C ASN A 68 5.79 4.60 -6.55
N ALA A 69 4.68 4.45 -5.81
CA ALA A 69 3.44 3.95 -6.36
C ALA A 69 2.62 5.08 -6.98
N GLY A 70 2.28 4.96 -8.27
CA GLY A 70 1.65 6.03 -9.04
C GLY A 70 0.21 5.77 -9.47
N PHE A 71 -0.25 4.51 -9.44
CA PHE A 71 -1.61 4.16 -9.86
C PHE A 71 -2.59 4.34 -8.70
N GLY A 72 -3.27 5.49 -8.66
CA GLY A 72 -4.19 5.84 -7.58
C GLY A 72 -5.54 5.12 -7.64
N SER A 73 -6.10 4.83 -6.47
CA SER A 73 -7.48 4.40 -6.30
C SER A 73 -8.48 5.47 -6.71
N THR A 74 -9.69 5.06 -7.06
CA THR A 74 -10.82 5.98 -7.28
C THR A 74 -11.63 6.18 -6.00
N GLU A 75 -12.55 7.14 -6.00
CA GLU A 75 -13.51 7.34 -4.90
C GLU A 75 -14.40 6.11 -4.64
N GLU A 76 -14.48 5.16 -5.58
CA GLU A 76 -15.29 3.95 -5.43
C GLU A 76 -14.66 2.94 -4.46
N PHE A 77 -13.33 3.01 -4.25
CA PHE A 77 -12.58 2.05 -3.44
C PHE A 77 -13.15 1.88 -2.02
N GLU A 78 -13.46 2.99 -1.34
CA GLU A 78 -14.03 2.95 0.03
C GLU A 78 -15.33 2.14 0.13
N THR A 79 -16.07 2.01 -0.97
CA THR A 79 -17.39 1.36 -1.00
C THR A 79 -17.40 0.00 -1.67
N ARG A 80 -16.44 -0.28 -2.56
CA ARG A 80 -16.41 -1.50 -3.38
C ARG A 80 -15.15 -2.33 -3.21
N GLY A 81 -14.14 -1.82 -2.53
CA GLY A 81 -12.84 -2.46 -2.42
C GLY A 81 -12.02 -2.32 -3.70
N PHE A 82 -11.03 -3.20 -3.85
CA PHE A 82 -10.16 -3.21 -5.03
C PHE A 82 -10.96 -3.49 -6.33
N PRO A 83 -10.63 -2.81 -7.44
CA PRO A 83 -11.40 -2.88 -8.69
C PRO A 83 -11.29 -4.23 -9.41
N SER A 84 -10.20 -4.96 -9.19
CA SER A 84 -9.96 -6.29 -9.73
C SER A 84 -8.88 -7.01 -8.91
N PRO A 85 -8.74 -8.32 -9.08
CA PRO A 85 -7.50 -9.02 -8.75
C PRO A 85 -6.32 -8.51 -9.60
N VAL A 86 -5.09 -8.86 -9.20
CA VAL A 86 -3.87 -8.65 -9.98
C VAL A 86 -3.57 -9.91 -10.78
N ASP A 87 -3.65 -9.82 -12.10
CA ASP A 87 -3.31 -10.90 -13.03
C ASP A 87 -1.81 -10.90 -13.30
N ILE A 88 -1.14 -12.03 -13.06
CA ILE A 88 0.30 -12.14 -13.12
C ILE A 88 0.71 -13.30 -14.02
N LYS A 89 1.54 -13.01 -15.02
CA LYS A 89 2.19 -14.01 -15.88
C LYS A 89 3.68 -13.72 -15.96
N TRP A 90 4.52 -14.70 -15.69
CA TRP A 90 5.97 -14.50 -15.74
C TRP A 90 6.71 -15.79 -16.06
N THR A 91 7.92 -15.63 -16.59
CA THR A 91 8.88 -16.72 -16.74
C THR A 91 10.04 -16.44 -15.81
N ALA A 92 10.26 -17.30 -14.81
CA ALA A 92 11.35 -17.16 -13.86
C ALA A 92 12.70 -17.54 -14.51
N LEU A 93 13.81 -17.46 -13.77
CA LEU A 93 15.14 -17.78 -14.31
C LEU A 93 15.31 -19.28 -14.64
N ASP A 94 14.46 -20.13 -14.06
CA ASP A 94 14.38 -21.55 -14.39
C ASP A 94 13.77 -21.83 -15.77
N GLY A 95 13.27 -20.80 -16.47
CA GLY A 95 12.65 -20.93 -17.78
C GLY A 95 11.20 -21.43 -17.76
N ILE A 96 10.61 -21.66 -16.58
CA ILE A 96 9.24 -22.15 -16.44
C ILE A 96 8.28 -20.96 -16.40
N GLU A 97 7.28 -20.99 -17.29
CA GLU A 97 6.18 -20.04 -17.31
C GLU A 97 5.20 -20.32 -16.16
N ARG A 98 4.78 -19.26 -15.48
CA ARG A 98 3.87 -19.28 -14.35
C ARG A 98 2.78 -18.25 -14.57
N GLU A 99 1.60 -18.58 -14.09
CA GLU A 99 0.44 -17.71 -14.07
C GLU A 99 -0.25 -17.81 -12.71
N THR A 100 -0.65 -16.66 -12.17
CA THR A 100 -1.44 -16.60 -10.95
C THR A 100 -2.25 -15.31 -10.90
N GLU A 101 -3.21 -15.29 -10.00
CA GLU A 101 -4.06 -14.15 -9.73
C GLU A 101 -3.97 -13.86 -8.22
N ILE A 102 -3.82 -12.59 -7.85
CA ILE A 102 -3.78 -12.17 -6.45
C ILE A 102 -4.96 -11.24 -6.18
N ASP A 103 -5.85 -11.69 -5.30
CA ASP A 103 -6.88 -10.84 -4.72
C ASP A 103 -6.31 -10.00 -3.57
N LEU A 104 -6.24 -8.68 -3.76
CA LEU A 104 -5.73 -7.75 -2.77
C LEU A 104 -6.66 -7.61 -1.54
N GLU A 105 -7.94 -7.97 -1.63
CA GLU A 105 -8.84 -8.05 -0.46
C GLU A 105 -8.42 -9.18 0.49
N THR A 106 -7.87 -10.27 -0.07
CA THR A 106 -7.32 -11.37 0.73
C THR A 106 -5.97 -11.00 1.36
N VAL A 107 -5.18 -10.15 0.70
CA VAL A 107 -3.90 -9.65 1.23
C VAL A 107 -4.11 -8.62 2.34
N PHE A 108 -5.09 -7.73 2.17
CA PHE A 108 -5.40 -6.64 3.10
C PHE A 108 -6.84 -6.75 3.61
N PRO A 109 -7.15 -7.76 4.45
CA PRO A 109 -8.50 -7.98 4.92
C PRO A 109 -9.03 -6.77 5.68
N GLY A 110 -10.10 -6.16 5.16
CA GLY A 110 -10.67 -4.95 5.75
C GLY A 110 -9.80 -3.70 5.61
N HIS A 111 -8.85 -3.70 4.67
CA HIS A 111 -7.96 -2.58 4.33
C HIS A 111 -7.09 -2.15 5.50
N GLU A 112 -6.60 -3.10 6.28
CA GLU A 112 -5.72 -2.83 7.43
C GLU A 112 -4.35 -2.29 6.99
N ILE A 113 -3.89 -1.26 7.70
CA ILE A 113 -2.55 -0.68 7.55
C ILE A 113 -1.59 -1.45 8.47
N LEU A 114 -0.51 -2.00 7.90
CA LEU A 114 0.61 -2.50 8.69
C LEU A 114 1.55 -1.35 9.06
N HIS A 115 1.88 -1.22 10.34
CA HIS A 115 2.82 -0.20 10.85
C HIS A 115 3.52 -0.66 12.13
N ASN A 116 4.67 -0.07 12.44
CA ASN A 116 5.43 -0.37 13.67
C ASN A 116 5.19 0.63 14.82
N VAL A 117 4.42 1.70 14.57
CA VAL A 117 4.16 2.74 15.59
C VAL A 117 3.30 2.16 16.73
N PRO A 118 3.73 2.23 18.00
CA PRO A 118 2.89 1.82 19.13
C PRO A 118 1.58 2.60 19.16
N ARG A 119 0.47 1.93 19.52
CA ARG A 119 -0.88 2.50 19.51
C ARG A 119 -0.98 3.79 20.33
N GLU A 120 -0.33 3.82 21.49
CA GLU A 120 -0.26 4.96 22.41
C GLU A 120 0.57 6.14 21.87
N SER A 121 1.40 5.89 20.86
CA SER A 121 2.24 6.90 20.22
C SER A 121 1.63 7.45 18.94
N VAL A 122 0.54 6.88 18.42
CA VAL A 122 -0.13 7.37 17.21
C VAL A 122 -0.88 8.68 17.51
N ASP A 123 -0.84 9.63 16.57
CA ASP A 123 -1.65 10.84 16.64
C ASP A 123 -3.16 10.51 16.58
N GLU A 124 -3.87 10.72 17.70
CA GLU A 124 -5.27 10.32 17.87
C GLU A 124 -6.21 11.09 16.94
N TYR A 125 -5.91 12.36 16.68
CA TYR A 125 -6.74 13.19 15.80
C TYR A 125 -6.69 12.67 14.37
N TRP A 126 -5.49 12.43 13.85
CA TRP A 126 -5.25 11.83 12.56
C TRP A 126 -5.96 10.48 12.45
N ALA A 127 -5.69 9.55 13.38
CA ALA A 127 -6.21 8.19 13.33
C ALA A 127 -7.75 8.14 13.30
N THR A 128 -8.40 9.10 13.95
CA THR A 128 -9.86 9.09 14.15
C THR A 128 -10.62 9.91 13.11
N HIS A 129 -10.02 10.99 12.60
CA HIS A 129 -10.74 12.01 11.83
C HIS A 129 -10.22 12.22 10.42
N MET A 130 -9.02 11.74 10.10
CA MET A 130 -8.44 11.92 8.77
C MET A 130 -8.68 10.67 7.92
N LYS A 131 -8.59 10.85 6.60
CA LYS A 131 -8.49 9.73 5.67
C LYS A 131 -7.06 9.23 5.62
N HIS A 132 -6.87 7.93 5.47
CA HIS A 132 -5.57 7.31 5.37
C HIS A 132 -5.32 6.80 3.96
N HIS A 133 -4.06 6.84 3.55
CA HIS A 133 -3.60 6.41 2.24
C HIS A 133 -2.54 5.33 2.39
N ALA A 134 -2.66 4.26 1.62
CA ALA A 134 -1.66 3.20 1.53
C ALA A 134 -0.95 3.21 0.18
N TRP A 135 0.37 3.13 0.18
CA TRP A 135 1.15 2.79 -1.01
C TRP A 135 1.39 1.28 -1.01
N ILE A 136 0.90 0.60 -2.04
CA ILE A 136 0.98 -0.85 -2.21
C ILE A 136 1.96 -1.14 -3.34
N TYR A 137 2.88 -2.07 -3.08
CA TYR A 137 3.98 -2.38 -3.99
C TYR A 137 4.04 -3.89 -4.24
N LEU A 138 3.97 -4.30 -5.50
CA LEU A 138 4.08 -5.72 -5.87
C LEU A 138 5.42 -5.99 -6.57
N GLU A 139 6.24 -6.86 -5.98
CA GLU A 139 7.51 -7.29 -6.54
C GLU A 139 7.39 -8.73 -7.01
N ILE A 140 7.80 -9.00 -8.24
CA ILE A 140 8.12 -10.35 -8.71
C ILE A 140 9.64 -10.45 -8.78
N ASN A 141 10.22 -11.39 -8.06
CA ASN A 141 11.66 -11.62 -8.02
C ASN A 141 11.95 -13.12 -8.21
N ASP A 142 12.36 -13.48 -9.42
CA ASP A 142 12.49 -14.88 -9.87
C ASP A 142 11.19 -15.66 -9.67
N ARG A 143 11.13 -16.54 -8.65
CA ARG A 143 9.98 -17.39 -8.34
C ARG A 143 9.11 -16.85 -7.21
N THR A 144 9.49 -15.72 -6.62
CA THR A 144 8.81 -15.17 -5.43
C THR A 144 8.04 -13.92 -5.80
N ILE A 145 6.81 -13.84 -5.32
CA ILE A 145 6.01 -12.62 -5.34
C ILE A 145 5.97 -12.08 -3.92
N ASN A 146 6.30 -10.80 -3.76
CA ASN A 146 6.19 -10.06 -2.51
C ASN A 146 5.22 -8.89 -2.70
N ILE A 147 4.38 -8.64 -1.70
CA ILE A 147 3.53 -7.46 -1.64
C ILE A 147 3.89 -6.70 -0.38
N TYR A 148 4.23 -5.43 -0.56
CA TYR A 148 4.54 -4.50 0.52
C TYR A 148 3.46 -3.44 0.63
N ILE A 149 3.31 -2.90 1.84
CA ILE A 149 2.49 -1.75 2.14
C ILE A 149 3.34 -0.70 2.86
N GLU A 150 3.10 0.56 2.54
CA GLU A 150 3.61 1.72 3.25
C GLU A 150 2.43 2.65 3.51
N ALA A 151 2.42 3.29 4.68
CA ALA A 151 1.45 4.32 4.99
C ALA A 151 2.10 5.37 5.87
N ARG A 152 1.65 6.62 5.73
CA ARG A 152 2.03 7.67 6.66
C ARG A 152 1.34 7.40 7.99
N VAL A 153 2.09 7.14 9.05
CA VAL A 153 1.57 7.04 10.42
C VAL A 153 2.21 8.13 11.29
N PRO A 154 1.52 9.27 11.49
CA PRO A 154 1.99 10.31 12.39
C PRO A 154 1.95 9.85 13.85
N THR A 155 2.93 10.31 14.61
CA THR A 155 3.02 10.11 16.05
C THR A 155 2.52 11.34 16.81
N ASN A 156 2.28 11.20 18.10
CA ASN A 156 2.01 12.30 19.03
C ASN A 156 3.27 13.05 19.48
N ILE A 157 4.43 12.81 18.85
CA ILE A 157 5.72 13.42 19.21
C ILE A 157 6.00 14.59 18.25
N ILE A 158 6.24 15.77 18.83
CA ILE A 158 6.69 16.95 18.09
C ILE A 158 8.18 16.78 17.76
N GLU A 159 8.55 16.98 16.50
CA GLU A 159 9.90 16.80 15.98
C GLU A 159 10.86 17.88 16.51
N ASP A 160 10.45 19.16 16.42
CA ASP A 160 11.18 20.29 16.98
C ASP A 160 10.20 21.25 17.66
N PRO A 161 10.05 21.18 18.99
CA PRO A 161 9.08 22.02 19.70
C PRO A 161 9.46 23.50 19.75
N ILE A 162 10.68 23.87 19.37
CA ILE A 162 11.16 25.26 19.44
C ILE A 162 11.02 25.93 18.08
N GLU A 163 11.57 25.31 17.03
CA GLU A 163 11.58 25.91 15.69
C GLU A 163 10.33 25.56 14.88
N CYS A 164 9.72 24.39 15.11
CA CYS A 164 8.61 23.87 14.33
C CYS A 164 7.55 23.18 15.22
N PRO A 165 6.86 23.92 16.11
CA PRO A 165 5.95 23.33 17.11
C PRO A 165 4.79 22.53 16.52
N ASP A 166 4.45 22.74 15.25
CA ASP A 166 3.38 22.03 14.54
C ASP A 166 3.86 20.77 13.78
N LYS A 167 5.17 20.53 13.73
CA LYS A 167 5.76 19.41 12.97
C LYS A 167 5.84 18.17 13.86
N ILE A 168 5.03 17.17 13.54
CA ILE A 168 5.03 15.87 14.24
C ILE A 168 5.82 14.82 13.46
N ILE A 169 6.52 13.95 14.20
CA ILE A 169 7.24 12.82 13.61
C ILE A 169 6.23 11.88 12.95
N SER A 170 6.50 11.47 11.71
CA SER A 170 5.67 10.53 10.96
C SER A 170 6.51 9.38 10.44
N HIS A 171 5.99 8.16 10.57
CA HIS A 171 6.61 6.95 10.02
C HIS A 171 6.03 6.64 8.64
N TYR A 172 6.88 6.04 7.80
CA TYR A 172 6.61 5.66 6.41
C TYR A 172 7.27 4.29 6.15
N ASP A 173 7.07 3.36 7.09
CA ASP A 173 7.74 2.07 7.01
C ASP A 173 7.12 1.23 5.90
N MET A 174 7.92 0.84 4.90
CA MET A 174 7.51 -0.15 3.89
C MET A 174 7.64 -1.56 4.47
N LEU A 175 6.50 -2.21 4.75
CA LEU A 175 6.43 -3.51 5.40
C LEU A 175 5.95 -4.61 4.44
N LEU A 176 6.51 -5.80 4.57
CA LEU A 176 6.08 -6.98 3.81
C LEU A 176 4.72 -7.46 4.34
N ALA A 177 3.68 -7.32 3.54
CA ALA A 177 2.32 -7.76 3.86
C ALA A 177 2.07 -9.22 3.47
N TRP A 178 2.64 -9.66 2.35
CA TRP A 178 2.44 -11.00 1.83
C TRP A 178 3.60 -11.47 0.98
N THR A 179 3.90 -12.76 1.02
CA THR A 179 4.94 -13.38 0.18
C THR A 179 4.57 -14.81 -0.18
N LYS A 180 4.93 -15.23 -1.39
CA LYS A 180 4.82 -16.63 -1.84
C LYS A 180 5.83 -16.96 -2.93
N THR A 181 6.46 -18.12 -2.80
CA THR A 181 7.37 -18.69 -3.81
C THR A 181 6.68 -19.84 -4.56
N TYR A 182 6.91 -19.91 -5.89
CA TYR A 182 6.29 -20.86 -6.82
C TYR A 182 7.27 -21.86 -7.44
#